data_AF-A0A4V2E9G2-F1
#
_entry.id   AF-A0A4V2E9G2-F1
#
_cell.length_a   1.000
_cell.length_b   1.000
_cell.length_c   1.000
_cell.angle_alpha   90.00
_cell.angle_beta   90.00
_cell.angle_gamma   90.00
#
_symmetry.space_group_name_H-M   'P 1'
#
loop_
_entity.id
_entity.type
_entity.pdbx_description
1 polymer ?
#
loop_
_entity_poly.entity_id
_entity_poly.type
_entity_poly.pdbx_seq_one_letter_code
_entity_poly.pdbx_strand_id
1 'polypeptide(L)'
;MAALPRGTLQRLALAKIEDARLLYENSRFSNSYYLYGYGIELGLKACIARQMVAETVPDKAVLRGFLDHEITKLVGLAGLAEFLKTERENREFDVRWAIATEWSVESRYDMIDAVTAAAMRDAVENPEFGVMKWLQQFW
;
A
#
# COMPACT_ATOMS: atom_id res chain seq x y z
N MET A 1 -12.40 9.23 -14.78
CA MET A 1 -12.32 7.89 -14.15
C MET A 1 -13.72 7.44 -13.78
N ALA A 2 -14.04 6.17 -13.98
CA ALA A 2 -15.25 5.59 -13.40
C ALA A 2 -15.18 5.65 -11.86
N ALA A 3 -16.33 5.61 -11.19
CA ALA A 3 -16.36 5.48 -9.73
C ALA A 3 -15.55 4.25 -9.29
N LEU A 4 -14.79 4.36 -8.21
CA LEU A 4 -13.97 3.29 -7.65
C LEU A 4 -14.57 2.82 -6.32
N PRO A 5 -15.46 1.81 -6.31
CA PRO A 5 -15.97 1.25 -5.07
C PRO A 5 -14.85 0.69 -4.20
N ARG A 6 -15.00 0.78 -2.87
CA ARG A 6 -14.09 0.19 -1.89
C ARG A 6 -13.75 -1.27 -2.20
N GLY A 7 -14.76 -2.09 -2.50
CA GLY A 7 -14.54 -3.50 -2.86
C GLY A 7 -13.72 -3.70 -4.14
N THR A 8 -13.77 -2.75 -5.08
CA THR A 8 -12.92 -2.79 -6.27
C THR A 8 -11.47 -2.45 -5.92
N LEU A 9 -11.25 -1.46 -5.05
CA LEU A 9 -9.89 -1.12 -4.55
C LEU A 9 -9.25 -2.29 -3.81
N GLN A 10 -10.01 -2.98 -2.94
CA GLN A 10 -9.55 -4.17 -2.23
C GLN A 10 -9.14 -5.29 -3.19
N ARG A 11 -10.00 -5.62 -4.18
CA ARG A 11 -9.66 -6.64 -5.19
C ARG A 11 -8.45 -6.25 -6.03
N LEU A 12 -8.32 -4.98 -6.41
CA LEU A 12 -7.16 -4.50 -7.15
C LEU A 12 -5.88 -4.57 -6.31
N ALA A 13 -5.94 -4.20 -5.03
CA ALA A 13 -4.80 -4.30 -4.12
C ALA A 13 -4.28 -5.75 -4.04
N LEU A 14 -5.19 -6.71 -3.84
CA LEU A 14 -4.85 -8.14 -3.80
C LEU A 14 -4.30 -8.64 -5.13
N ALA A 15 -4.94 -8.29 -6.24
CA ALA A 15 -4.47 -8.68 -7.58
C ALA A 15 -3.05 -8.13 -7.85
N LYS A 16 -2.73 -6.90 -7.42
CA LYS A 16 -1.39 -6.34 -7.57
C LYS A 16 -0.33 -7.10 -6.78
N ILE A 17 -0.66 -7.56 -5.59
CA ILE A 17 0.24 -8.37 -4.74
C ILE A 17 0.44 -9.76 -5.36
N GLU A 18 -0.62 -10.39 -5.86
CA GLU A 18 -0.52 -11.67 -6.56
C GLU A 18 0.35 -11.57 -7.82
N ASP A 19 0.12 -10.54 -8.65
CA ASP A 19 0.96 -10.24 -9.81
C ASP A 19 2.42 -9.97 -9.40
N ALA A 20 2.64 -9.19 -8.33
CA ALA A 20 3.97 -8.88 -7.83
C ALA A 20 4.73 -10.13 -7.39
N ARG A 21 4.04 -11.09 -6.77
CA ARG A 21 4.60 -12.39 -6.37
C ARG A 21 5.02 -13.21 -7.58
N LEU A 22 4.13 -13.35 -8.57
CA LEU A 22 4.43 -14.05 -9.83
C LEU A 22 5.64 -13.45 -10.55
N LEU A 23 5.74 -12.12 -10.59
CA LEU A 23 6.87 -11.42 -11.19
C LEU A 23 8.18 -11.68 -10.42
N TYR A 24 8.15 -11.69 -9.10
CA TYR A 24 9.32 -12.00 -8.28
C TYR A 24 9.84 -13.42 -8.56
N GLU A 25 8.94 -14.41 -8.57
CA GLU A 25 9.25 -15.81 -8.84
C GLU A 25 9.85 -16.02 -10.24
N ASN A 26 9.54 -15.14 -11.19
CA ASN A 26 10.07 -15.14 -12.55
C ASN A 26 11.23 -14.14 -12.75
N SER A 27 11.91 -13.73 -11.67
CA SER A 27 13.08 -12.83 -11.70
C SER A 27 12.81 -11.45 -12.33
N ARG A 28 11.57 -10.98 -12.31
CA ARG A 28 11.15 -9.64 -12.76
C ARG A 28 11.09 -8.65 -11.59
N PHE A 29 12.23 -8.46 -10.94
CA PHE A 29 12.35 -7.78 -9.65
C PHE A 29 11.85 -6.34 -9.63
N SER A 30 12.22 -5.50 -10.60
CA SER A 30 11.79 -4.09 -10.66
C SER A 30 10.27 -3.96 -10.80
N ASN A 31 9.65 -4.78 -11.64
CA ASN A 31 8.19 -4.77 -11.79
C ASN A 31 7.48 -5.37 -10.56
N SER A 32 8.07 -6.39 -9.94
CA SER A 32 7.54 -6.97 -8.69
C SER A 32 7.52 -5.91 -7.58
N TYR A 33 8.66 -5.26 -7.31
CA TYR A 33 8.77 -4.16 -6.36
C TYR A 33 7.73 -3.07 -6.64
N TYR A 34 7.60 -2.69 -7.92
CA TYR A 34 6.67 -1.66 -8.33
C TYR A 34 5.20 -2.02 -8.08
N LEU A 35 4.79 -3.26 -8.37
CA LEU A 35 3.42 -3.71 -8.13
C LEU A 35 3.10 -3.92 -6.65
N TYR A 36 4.08 -4.33 -5.82
CA TYR A 36 3.90 -4.40 -4.37
C TYR A 36 3.51 -3.06 -3.78
N GLY A 37 4.20 -1.97 -4.16
CA GLY A 37 3.87 -0.64 -3.68
C GLY A 37 2.46 -0.19 -4.11
N TYR A 38 2.04 -0.50 -5.34
CA TYR A 38 0.65 -0.27 -5.74
C TYR A 38 -0.37 -1.08 -4.95
N GLY A 39 -0.04 -2.30 -4.55
CA GLY A 39 -0.87 -3.10 -3.65
C GLY A 39 -1.15 -2.35 -2.34
N ILE A 40 -0.11 -1.81 -1.71
CA ILE A 40 -0.22 -1.01 -0.47
C ILE A 40 -1.02 0.26 -0.70
N GLU A 41 -0.71 1.01 -1.76
CA GLU A 41 -1.40 2.26 -2.10
C GLU A 41 -2.90 2.04 -2.27
N LEU A 42 -3.30 1.00 -3.02
CA LEU A 42 -4.70 0.64 -3.23
C LEU A 42 -5.38 0.17 -1.94
N GLY A 43 -4.65 -0.54 -1.08
CA GLY A 43 -5.14 -0.92 0.25
C GLY A 43 -5.46 0.30 1.11
N LEU A 44 -4.54 1.27 1.19
CA LEU A 44 -4.77 2.54 1.88
C LEU A 44 -5.93 3.33 1.28
N LYS A 45 -6.04 3.38 -0.05
CA LYS A 45 -7.16 4.00 -0.74
C LYS A 45 -8.50 3.32 -0.42
N ALA A 46 -8.52 2.01 -0.20
CA ALA A 46 -9.71 1.31 0.28
C ALA A 46 -10.09 1.76 1.71
N CYS A 47 -9.12 1.92 2.60
CA CYS A 47 -9.35 2.48 3.96
C CYS A 47 -9.90 3.92 3.89
N ILE A 48 -9.40 4.77 2.99
CA ILE A 48 -9.92 6.12 2.77
C ILE A 48 -11.37 6.05 2.25
N ALA A 49 -11.65 5.19 1.27
CA ALA A 49 -12.99 5.03 0.70
C ALA A 49 -14.03 4.60 1.75
N ARG A 50 -13.64 3.84 2.78
CA ARG A 50 -14.51 3.45 3.91
C ARG A 50 -15.04 4.65 4.70
N GLN A 51 -14.29 5.76 4.74
CA GLN A 51 -14.65 6.96 5.48
C GLN A 51 -15.51 7.93 4.66
N MET A 52 -15.68 7.69 3.36
CA MET A 52 -16.50 8.54 2.50
C MET A 52 -17.98 8.35 2.81
N VAL A 53 -18.67 9.43 3.13
CA VAL A 53 -20.11 9.42 3.41
C VAL A 53 -20.89 9.64 2.12
N ALA A 54 -21.86 8.78 1.85
CA ALA A 54 -22.72 8.89 0.68
C ALA A 54 -23.44 10.24 0.63
N GLU A 55 -23.59 10.79 -0.58
CA GLU A 55 -24.29 12.07 -0.81
C GLU A 55 -23.65 13.29 -0.11
N THR A 56 -22.38 13.18 0.29
CA THR A 56 -21.61 14.29 0.85
C THR A 56 -20.37 14.56 0.00
N VAL A 57 -20.01 15.84 -0.12
CA VAL A 57 -18.78 16.23 -0.81
C VAL A 57 -17.63 16.16 0.19
N PRO A 58 -16.61 15.31 -0.03
CA PRO A 58 -15.45 15.25 0.87
C PRO A 58 -14.61 16.53 0.79
N ASP A 59 -13.80 16.76 1.82
CA ASP A 59 -12.87 17.88 1.84
C ASP A 59 -11.91 17.83 0.62
N LYS A 60 -11.61 19.00 0.07
CA LYS A 60 -10.73 19.16 -1.10
C LYS A 60 -9.34 18.57 -0.87
N ALA A 61 -8.82 18.61 0.35
CA ALA A 61 -7.55 18.00 0.73
C ALA A 61 -7.61 16.47 0.64
N VAL A 62 -8.73 15.85 1.03
CA VAL A 62 -8.94 14.40 0.88
C VAL A 62 -8.93 14.01 -0.59
N LEU A 63 -9.65 14.75 -1.43
CA LEU A 63 -9.68 14.49 -2.88
C LEU A 63 -8.30 14.61 -3.53
N ARG A 64 -7.54 15.65 -3.18
CA ARG A 64 -6.19 15.86 -3.71
C ARG A 64 -5.22 14.80 -3.22
N GLY A 65 -5.13 14.59 -1.92
CA GLY A 65 -4.18 13.65 -1.35
C GLY A 65 -4.48 12.20 -1.71
N PHE A 66 -5.74 11.85 -2.01
CA PHE A 66 -6.09 10.55 -2.60
C PHE A 66 -5.40 10.32 -3.97
N LEU A 67 -5.07 11.37 -4.71
CA LEU A 67 -4.43 11.27 -6.03
C LEU A 67 -2.89 11.42 -5.98
N ASP A 68 -2.31 11.68 -4.82
CA ASP A 68 -0.86 11.99 -4.70
C ASP A 68 0.03 10.74 -4.69
N HIS A 69 -0.54 9.53 -4.58
CA HIS A 69 0.18 8.24 -4.52
C HIS A 69 1.22 8.11 -3.38
N GLU A 70 1.26 9.07 -2.44
CA GLU A 70 2.24 9.08 -1.36
C GLU A 70 1.74 8.29 -0.15
N ILE A 71 2.38 7.16 0.15
CA ILE A 71 1.97 6.22 1.21
C ILE A 71 1.79 6.94 2.56
N THR A 72 2.75 7.77 2.98
CA THR A 72 2.72 8.45 4.28
C THR A 72 1.53 9.41 4.41
N LYS A 73 1.23 10.21 3.37
CA LYS A 73 0.02 11.05 3.34
C LYS A 73 -1.26 10.21 3.35
N LEU A 74 -1.30 9.11 2.59
CA LEU A 74 -2.47 8.25 2.51
C LEU A 74 -2.81 7.61 3.86
N VAL A 75 -1.83 7.30 4.71
CA VAL A 75 -2.08 6.83 6.10
C VAL A 75 -2.85 7.88 6.91
N GLY A 76 -2.45 9.15 6.82
CA GLY A 76 -3.12 10.24 7.51
C GLY A 76 -4.57 10.40 7.04
N LEU A 77 -4.79 10.38 5.72
CA LEU A 77 -6.13 10.43 5.12
C LEU A 77 -6.97 9.19 5.45
N ALA A 78 -6.34 8.04 5.66
CA ALA A 78 -6.99 6.81 6.07
C ALA A 78 -7.40 6.82 7.56
N GLY A 79 -7.03 7.86 8.32
CA GLY A 79 -7.29 7.91 9.76
C GLY A 79 -6.45 6.90 10.55
N LEU A 80 -5.34 6.41 9.98
CA LEU A 80 -4.55 5.31 10.54
C LEU A 80 -3.30 5.76 11.29
N ALA A 81 -3.05 7.07 11.43
CA ALA A 81 -1.80 7.58 11.99
C ALA A 81 -1.51 7.06 13.41
N GLU A 82 -2.48 7.09 14.32
CA GLU A 82 -2.29 6.59 15.70
C GLU A 82 -2.17 5.06 15.74
N PHE A 83 -2.97 4.34 14.95
CA PHE A 83 -2.86 2.88 14.83
C PHE A 83 -1.48 2.47 14.30
N LEU A 84 -0.97 3.19 13.30
CA LEU A 84 0.36 2.96 12.75
C LEU A 84 1.44 3.22 13.80
N LYS A 85 1.31 4.31 14.56
CA LYS A 85 2.27 4.65 15.62
C LYS A 85 2.37 3.53 16.65
N THR A 86 1.25 2.96 17.10
CA THR A 86 1.22 1.82 18.01
C THR A 86 1.81 0.56 17.37
N GLU A 87 1.42 0.23 16.13
CA GLU A 87 1.94 -0.98 15.46
C GLU A 87 3.47 -0.92 15.27
N ARG A 88 4.01 0.27 15.01
CA ARG A 88 5.46 0.52 14.84
C ARG A 88 6.26 0.41 16.15
N GLU A 89 5.63 0.25 17.31
CA GLU A 89 6.35 -0.15 18.53
C GLU A 89 6.91 -1.57 18.42
N ASN A 90 6.31 -2.41 17.57
CA ASN A 90 6.86 -3.70 17.20
C ASN A 90 7.95 -3.53 16.13
N ARG A 91 9.19 -3.88 16.49
CA ARG A 91 10.36 -3.77 15.62
C ARG A 91 10.24 -4.57 14.31
N GLU A 92 9.58 -5.73 14.33
CA GLU A 92 9.38 -6.54 13.13
C GLU A 92 8.46 -5.85 12.12
N PHE A 93 7.42 -5.16 12.61
CA PHE A 93 6.55 -4.38 11.76
C PHE A 93 7.24 -3.09 11.30
N ASP A 94 7.94 -2.39 12.19
CA ASP A 94 8.58 -1.10 11.88
C ASP A 94 9.60 -1.20 10.74
N VAL A 95 10.41 -2.26 10.71
CA VAL A 95 11.36 -2.51 9.61
C VAL A 95 10.62 -2.70 8.28
N ARG A 96 9.54 -3.48 8.27
CA ARG A 96 8.73 -3.75 7.08
C ARG A 96 8.00 -2.50 6.61
N TRP A 97 7.48 -1.72 7.54
CA TRP A 97 6.88 -0.44 7.25
C TRP A 97 7.88 0.52 6.60
N ALA A 98 9.09 0.63 7.14
CA ALA A 98 10.15 1.46 6.57
C ALA A 98 10.45 1.08 5.11
N ILE A 99 10.67 -0.21 4.83
CA ILE A 99 10.89 -0.74 3.47
C ILE A 99 9.72 -0.40 2.54
N ALA A 100 8.49 -0.65 2.99
CA ALA A 100 7.29 -0.37 2.20
C ALA A 100 7.15 1.11 1.82
N THR A 101 7.54 2.02 2.72
CA THR A 101 7.45 3.46 2.50
C THR A 101 8.58 4.05 1.66
N GLU A 102 9.63 3.29 1.36
CA GLU A 102 10.66 3.72 0.39
C GLU A 102 10.12 3.74 -1.05
N TRP A 103 9.06 2.96 -1.32
CA TRP A 103 8.44 2.92 -2.63
C TRP A 103 7.80 4.27 -3.00
N SER A 104 7.94 4.65 -4.27
CA SER A 104 7.17 5.73 -4.88
C SER A 104 6.82 5.42 -6.33
N VAL A 105 5.93 6.21 -6.93
CA VAL A 105 5.60 6.10 -8.37
C VAL A 105 6.81 6.33 -9.28
N GLU A 106 7.86 6.99 -8.79
CA GLU A 106 9.09 7.24 -9.52
C GLU A 106 10.01 6.00 -9.54
N SER A 107 9.80 5.03 -8.65
CA SER A 107 10.51 3.74 -8.66
C SER A 107 10.32 2.95 -9.96
N ARG A 108 9.38 3.38 -10.84
CA ARG A 108 9.25 2.88 -12.21
C ARG A 108 10.48 3.13 -13.10
N TYR A 109 11.33 4.08 -12.72
CA TYR A 109 12.56 4.42 -13.44
C TYR A 109 13.80 3.74 -12.85
N ASP A 110 13.65 3.01 -11.76
CA ASP A 110 14.74 2.35 -11.06
C ASP A 110 14.93 0.89 -11.51
N MET A 111 16.18 0.46 -11.53
CA MET A 111 16.53 -0.95 -11.69
C MET A 111 16.69 -1.58 -10.31
N ILE A 112 15.62 -2.22 -9.84
CA ILE A 112 15.61 -2.93 -8.55
C ILE A 112 16.23 -4.31 -8.68
N ASP A 113 17.13 -4.64 -7.76
CA ASP A 113 17.76 -5.96 -7.67
C ASP A 113 16.90 -7.00 -6.92
N ALA A 114 17.38 -8.24 -6.90
CA ALA A 114 16.68 -9.34 -6.24
C ALA A 114 16.54 -9.13 -4.72
N VAL A 115 17.52 -8.52 -4.07
CA VAL A 115 17.56 -8.36 -2.60
C VAL A 115 16.54 -7.32 -2.16
N THR A 116 16.52 -6.17 -2.83
CA THR A 116 15.54 -5.10 -2.56
C THR A 116 14.12 -5.57 -2.87
N ALA A 117 13.91 -6.31 -3.97
CA ALA A 117 12.60 -6.88 -4.28
C ALA A 117 12.16 -7.94 -3.25
N ALA A 118 13.09 -8.75 -2.73
CA ALA A 118 12.81 -9.71 -1.67
C ALA A 118 12.41 -9.02 -0.37
N ALA A 119 13.10 -7.94 -0.01
CA ALA A 119 12.78 -7.14 1.17
C ALA A 119 11.38 -6.51 1.05
N MET A 120 11.04 -5.93 -0.10
CA MET A 120 9.70 -5.39 -0.36
C MET A 120 8.63 -6.47 -0.30
N ARG A 121 8.90 -7.65 -0.87
CA ARG A 121 8.00 -8.80 -0.78
C ARG A 121 7.72 -9.20 0.66
N ASP A 122 8.76 -9.40 1.48
CA ASP A 122 8.58 -9.72 2.90
C ASP A 122 7.85 -8.59 3.63
N ALA A 123 8.19 -7.33 3.35
CA ALA A 123 7.52 -6.18 3.95
C ALA A 123 6.00 -6.18 3.71
N VAL A 124 5.56 -6.55 2.52
CA VAL A 124 4.14 -6.57 2.17
C VAL A 124 3.44 -7.85 2.61
N GLU A 125 4.05 -9.01 2.37
CA GLU A 125 3.39 -10.32 2.45
C GLU A 125 3.67 -11.10 3.73
N ASN A 126 4.52 -10.60 4.64
CA ASN A 126 4.88 -11.35 5.84
C ASN A 126 3.62 -11.81 6.61
N PRO A 127 3.53 -13.09 6.98
CA PRO A 127 2.30 -13.66 7.54
C PRO A 127 1.95 -13.13 8.92
N GLU A 128 2.91 -12.58 9.66
CA GLU A 128 2.70 -12.03 11.00
C GLU A 128 2.67 -10.51 10.98
N PHE A 129 3.69 -9.89 10.38
CA PHE A 129 3.99 -8.46 10.47
C PHE A 129 3.93 -7.75 9.11
N GLY A 130 3.29 -8.35 8.10
CA GLY A 130 3.19 -7.77 6.76
C GLY A 130 2.29 -6.53 6.72
N VAL A 131 2.73 -5.50 6.00
CA VAL A 131 1.98 -4.23 5.85
C VAL A 131 0.60 -4.48 5.26
N MET A 132 0.47 -5.40 4.29
CA MET A 132 -0.84 -5.72 3.73
C MET A 132 -1.75 -6.29 4.81
N LYS A 133 -1.30 -7.30 5.56
CA LYS A 133 -2.08 -7.92 6.64
C LYS A 133 -2.58 -6.88 7.66
N TRP A 134 -1.75 -5.92 8.02
CA TRP A 134 -2.15 -4.81 8.89
C TRP A 134 -3.26 -3.96 8.24
N LEU A 135 -3.09 -3.53 6.98
CA LEU A 135 -4.12 -2.77 6.25
C LEU A 135 -5.45 -3.52 6.14
N GLN A 136 -5.43 -4.85 6.02
CA GLN A 136 -6.66 -5.65 5.90
C GLN A 136 -7.57 -5.57 7.13
N GLN A 137 -7.04 -5.15 8.27
CA GLN A 137 -7.81 -4.97 9.50
C GLN A 137 -8.69 -3.71 9.46
N PHE A 138 -8.37 -2.77 8.56
CA PHE A 138 -8.99 -1.44 8.53
C PHE A 138 -9.82 -1.16 7.28
N TRP A 139 -9.61 -1.91 6.19
CA TRP A 139 -10.27 -1.63 4.91
C TRP A 139 -11.71 -2.10 4.80
#